data_AF-A0A0D6M627-F1
#
_entry.id   AF-A0A0D6M627-F1
#
_cell.length_a   1.000
_cell.length_b   1.000
_cell.length_c   1.000
_cell.angle_alpha   90.00
_cell.angle_beta   90.00
_cell.angle_gamma   90.00
#
_symmetry.space_group_name_H-M   'P 1'
#
loop_
_entity.id
_entity.type
_entity.pdbx_description
1 polymer ?
#
loop_
_entity_poly.entity_id
_entity_poly.type
_entity_poly.pdbx_seq_one_letter_code
_entity_poly.pdbx_strand_id
1 'polypeptide(L)'
;MVNWDFLREDVIMQDGHSRSPLPVRIRTARFVASAIARAEKTLASWSDAAIMLTDHSMSSPRPSTFPLCSTHKTSTEQAHFGYEVRSVNTAWGVVKGELVNPDGGDLAPVTQFLGVPYGVAPSGQFRFNMAISAAKWTHLPKEARKLAPACIQTQLPELSETRAFKQMSAQRFDYVHRLLPKLKHQSEDCLYMNLFVPERLESSQRDSQLPVLVVVHGDEYGWNAGSPYNGSILASHGQIVVVTLNYRLGVFGFLGRCEFSSCSGNSGISDLVSALTMLNVVLPPFGGDPKAVTLLGWGSGASLVSLLMASPLTQPGRRLFRRAILLDGTALAPWAMAHNPQQYFAQVAENLGCLSRNRSSTFNDNIDTTLRCMQDHPADNVTKAVQAIEIPTFLSGFAPIVDGQLIPNSPRISFSPQYGSLFREIDLLVGFSSHPAHYLLSNEDLKSGLSKERRQKIFRTLVRNLYEYHRSELLAAIINEYTDWENPRMFYTKM
;
A
#
# COMPACT_ATOMS: atom_id res chain seq x y z
N MET A 1 0.76 -29.47 -45.55
CA MET A 1 0.28 -28.83 -46.79
C MET A 1 -1.16 -28.37 -46.56
N VAL A 2 -1.36 -27.09 -46.27
CA VAL A 2 -2.23 -26.12 -46.96
C VAL A 2 -2.04 -24.80 -46.20
N ASN A 3 -1.84 -23.75 -46.99
CA ASN A 3 -1.42 -22.40 -46.66
C ASN A 3 -2.62 -21.52 -46.29
N TRP A 4 -2.42 -20.50 -45.44
CA TRP A 4 -3.27 -19.30 -45.37
C TRP A 4 -2.40 -18.06 -45.05
N ASP A 5 -1.83 -17.50 -46.12
CA ASP A 5 -1.53 -16.08 -46.25
C ASP A 5 -2.83 -15.29 -46.52
N PHE A 6 -2.78 -13.96 -46.31
CA PHE A 6 -3.85 -12.92 -46.32
C PHE A 6 -4.47 -12.68 -44.94
N LEU A 7 -4.25 -11.57 -44.23
CA LEU A 7 -4.06 -10.18 -44.64
C LEU A 7 -2.99 -9.47 -43.79
N ARG A 8 -1.85 -9.15 -44.41
CA ARG A 8 -1.03 -7.98 -44.09
C ARG A 8 -1.27 -6.99 -45.22
N GLU A 9 -1.75 -5.80 -44.89
CA GLU A 9 -1.52 -4.63 -45.73
C GLU A 9 -0.88 -3.54 -44.86
N ASP A 10 0.26 -3.11 -45.35
CA ASP A 10 1.11 -2.05 -44.85
C ASP A 10 0.48 -0.67 -45.11
N VAL A 11 0.75 0.29 -44.23
CA VAL A 11 0.91 1.69 -44.65
C VAL A 11 2.22 2.22 -44.06
N ILE A 12 3.15 2.50 -44.96
CA ILE A 12 4.50 2.99 -44.73
C ILE A 12 4.57 4.51 -44.98
N MET A 13 5.14 5.22 -43.99
CA MET A 13 5.98 6.44 -44.02
C MET A 13 5.44 7.80 -44.51
N GLN A 14 5.72 8.83 -43.70
CA GLN A 14 6.58 9.94 -44.13
C GLN A 14 7.37 10.53 -42.95
N ASP A 15 8.70 10.47 -43.06
CA ASP A 15 9.70 11.09 -42.17
C ASP A 15 9.97 12.54 -42.56
N GLY A 16 10.29 13.39 -41.57
CA GLY A 16 10.70 14.77 -41.78
C GLY A 16 11.50 15.37 -40.60
N HIS A 17 12.83 15.32 -40.75
CA HIS A 17 13.87 16.16 -40.11
C HIS A 17 14.43 15.80 -38.71
N SER A 18 15.57 15.11 -38.77
CA SER A 18 16.86 15.32 -38.07
C SER A 18 16.90 16.23 -36.82
N ARG A 19 17.27 15.63 -35.68
CA ARG A 19 18.32 16.12 -34.75
C ARG A 19 18.75 14.98 -33.81
N SER A 20 20.06 14.79 -33.71
CA SER A 20 20.78 13.78 -32.91
C SER A 20 20.46 13.79 -31.40
N PRO A 21 20.50 12.66 -30.68
CA PRO A 21 20.59 12.65 -29.23
C PRO A 21 22.00 12.33 -28.72
N LEU A 22 22.50 13.19 -27.85
CA LEU A 22 23.64 12.94 -26.95
C LEU A 22 23.25 11.89 -25.88
N PRO A 23 24.21 11.14 -25.32
CA PRO A 23 23.93 10.02 -24.42
C PRO A 23 23.66 10.48 -22.98
N VAL A 24 22.44 10.26 -22.48
CA VAL A 24 22.09 10.48 -21.06
C VAL A 24 22.33 9.19 -20.27
N ARG A 25 23.13 9.31 -19.22
CA ARG A 25 23.67 8.24 -18.37
C ARG A 25 22.57 7.45 -17.62
N ILE A 26 22.40 6.19 -18.01
CA ILE A 26 21.68 5.14 -17.26
C ILE A 26 22.60 4.60 -16.16
N ARG A 27 22.57 5.16 -14.94
CA ARG A 27 23.32 4.61 -13.79
C ARG A 27 22.45 4.16 -12.61
N THR A 28 21.24 4.67 -12.45
CA THR A 28 20.41 4.36 -11.27
C THR A 28 19.53 3.11 -11.42
N ALA A 29 19.01 2.82 -12.63
CA ALA A 29 18.13 1.67 -12.87
C ALA A 29 18.87 0.31 -12.85
N ARG A 30 20.14 0.27 -13.29
CA ARG A 30 20.98 -0.94 -13.19
C ARG A 30 21.32 -1.31 -11.75
N PHE A 31 21.29 -0.35 -10.82
CA PHE A 31 21.73 -0.58 -9.44
C PHE A 31 20.65 -1.30 -8.61
N VAL A 32 19.39 -0.85 -8.71
CA VAL A 32 18.24 -1.47 -8.02
C VAL A 32 17.99 -2.89 -8.52
N ALA A 33 18.05 -3.12 -9.84
CA ALA A 33 17.93 -4.45 -10.41
C ALA A 33 19.07 -5.39 -9.96
N SER A 34 20.31 -4.89 -9.81
CA SER A 34 21.44 -5.69 -9.35
C SER A 34 21.45 -6.01 -7.85
N ALA A 35 20.75 -5.19 -7.04
CA ALA A 35 20.59 -5.40 -5.61
C ALA A 35 19.51 -6.46 -5.33
N ILE A 36 18.39 -6.41 -6.09
CA ILE A 36 17.33 -7.42 -6.02
C ILE A 36 17.85 -8.79 -6.50
N ALA A 37 18.55 -8.84 -7.63
CA ALA A 37 19.10 -10.09 -8.17
C ALA A 37 20.23 -10.70 -7.30
N ARG A 38 20.90 -9.90 -6.47
CA ARG A 38 21.91 -10.41 -5.51
C ARG A 38 21.28 -10.89 -4.21
N ALA A 39 20.23 -10.22 -3.72
CA ALA A 39 19.48 -10.67 -2.54
C ALA A 39 18.79 -12.04 -2.78
N GLU A 40 18.31 -12.32 -3.99
CA GLU A 40 17.75 -13.63 -4.36
C GLU A 40 18.80 -14.76 -4.33
N LYS A 41 20.05 -14.47 -4.71
CA LYS A 41 21.14 -15.47 -4.68
C LYS A 41 21.61 -15.79 -3.26
N THR A 42 21.60 -14.82 -2.34
CA THR A 42 21.96 -15.06 -0.93
C THR A 42 20.88 -15.82 -0.17
N LEU A 43 19.59 -15.59 -0.49
CA LEU A 43 18.49 -16.35 0.10
C LEU A 43 18.47 -17.82 -0.36
N ALA A 44 18.84 -18.09 -1.62
CA ALA A 44 18.97 -19.46 -2.13
C ALA A 44 20.13 -20.24 -1.48
N SER A 45 21.24 -19.58 -1.08
CA SER A 45 22.33 -20.30 -0.41
C SER A 45 22.07 -20.57 1.08
N TRP A 46 21.07 -19.94 1.68
CA TRP A 46 20.67 -20.17 3.08
C TRP A 46 19.57 -21.24 3.20
N SER A 47 18.76 -21.45 2.16
CA SER A 47 17.80 -22.56 2.10
C SER A 47 18.50 -23.92 2.04
N ASP A 48 19.67 -24.03 1.41
CA ASP A 48 20.42 -25.29 1.31
C ASP A 48 21.22 -25.61 2.58
N ALA A 49 21.63 -24.60 3.35
CA ALA A 49 22.33 -24.79 4.63
C ALA A 49 21.39 -25.15 5.80
N ALA A 50 20.11 -24.77 5.71
CA ALA A 50 19.11 -25.06 6.76
C ALA A 50 18.57 -26.50 6.72
N ILE A 51 18.86 -27.29 5.68
CA ILE A 51 18.39 -28.67 5.53
C ILE A 51 19.32 -29.70 6.22
N MET A 52 20.50 -29.30 6.72
CA MET A 52 21.47 -30.24 7.31
C MET A 52 21.62 -30.23 8.84
N LEU A 53 20.79 -29.51 9.60
CA LEU A 53 20.91 -29.45 11.07
C LEU A 53 19.59 -29.69 11.79
N THR A 54 19.02 -30.89 11.65
CA THR A 54 18.06 -31.43 12.62
C THR A 54 18.26 -32.92 12.81
N ASP A 55 19.29 -33.31 13.57
CA ASP A 55 19.30 -34.61 14.24
C ASP A 55 20.17 -34.54 15.50
N HIS A 56 19.53 -34.41 16.67
CA HIS A 56 19.86 -35.15 17.90
C HIS A 56 18.99 -34.70 19.09
N SER A 57 18.20 -35.65 19.57
CA SER A 57 17.58 -35.71 20.90
C SER A 57 18.61 -35.79 22.04
N MET A 58 18.25 -35.32 23.26
CA MET A 58 18.50 -35.91 24.61
C MET A 58 18.50 -34.80 25.68
N SER A 59 17.50 -34.76 26.57
CA SER A 59 17.45 -35.34 27.93
C SER A 59 18.07 -34.47 29.04
N SER A 60 17.27 -34.16 30.06
CA SER A 60 17.65 -33.45 31.30
C SER A 60 18.41 -34.34 32.29
N PRO A 61 19.19 -33.74 33.21
CA PRO A 61 19.09 -34.15 34.62
C PRO A 61 19.19 -33.02 35.67
N ARG A 62 18.86 -33.43 36.90
CA ARG A 62 18.65 -32.73 38.18
C ARG A 62 19.92 -32.19 38.90
N PRO A 63 19.77 -31.42 40.01
CA PRO A 63 20.82 -30.58 40.59
C PRO A 63 21.64 -31.27 41.70
N SER A 64 22.84 -30.77 41.95
CA SER A 64 23.66 -31.08 43.13
C SER A 64 24.32 -29.83 43.72
N THR A 65 24.61 -29.93 45.02
CA THR A 65 24.76 -28.90 46.05
C THR A 65 26.20 -28.42 46.33
N PHE A 66 26.38 -27.09 46.51
CA PHE A 66 27.28 -26.30 47.42
C PHE A 66 28.81 -26.57 47.48
N PRO A 67 29.72 -25.58 47.81
CA PRO A 67 29.58 -24.57 48.88
C PRO A 67 30.13 -23.13 48.61
N LEU A 68 29.91 -22.27 49.62
CA LEU A 68 30.31 -20.86 49.75
C LEU A 68 31.84 -20.62 49.67
N CYS A 69 32.28 -19.51 49.05
CA CYS A 69 33.08 -18.49 49.75
C CYS A 69 33.31 -17.18 48.96
N SER A 70 33.32 -16.08 49.73
CA SER A 70 34.15 -14.88 49.60
C SER A 70 33.83 -13.82 48.54
N THR A 71 33.52 -12.64 49.08
CA THR A 71 33.31 -11.34 48.48
C THR A 71 34.52 -10.79 47.73
N HIS A 72 34.35 -10.43 46.46
CA HIS A 72 35.09 -9.34 45.84
C HIS A 72 34.12 -8.40 45.12
N LYS A 73 34.10 -7.14 45.56
CA LYS A 73 33.46 -6.03 44.85
C LYS A 73 34.21 -5.82 43.53
N THR A 74 33.59 -6.16 42.42
CA THR A 74 33.90 -5.59 41.11
C THR A 74 32.65 -4.88 40.63
N SER A 75 32.78 -3.56 40.49
CA SER A 75 31.82 -2.68 39.84
C SER A 75 31.47 -3.23 38.45
N THR A 76 30.32 -3.87 38.33
CA THR A 76 29.63 -3.98 37.05
C THR A 76 29.19 -2.59 36.65
N GLU A 77 29.98 -1.92 35.81
CA GLU A 77 29.44 -0.92 34.89
C GLU A 77 28.31 -1.60 34.13
N GLN A 78 27.08 -1.26 34.51
CA GLN A 78 25.93 -1.51 33.66
C GLN A 78 26.18 -0.69 32.39
N ALA A 79 26.50 -1.38 31.30
CA ALA A 79 26.47 -0.78 29.97
C ALA A 79 25.04 -0.31 29.73
N HIS A 80 24.78 0.96 30.04
CA HIS A 80 23.63 1.67 29.55
C HIS A 80 23.71 1.59 28.02
N PHE A 81 22.87 0.76 27.40
CA PHE A 81 22.49 0.92 25.99
C PHE A 81 21.78 2.28 25.88
N GLY A 82 22.58 3.34 25.85
CA GLY A 82 22.12 4.70 25.64
C GLY A 82 21.72 4.81 24.18
N TYR A 83 20.42 4.74 23.91
CA TYR A 83 19.86 5.08 22.60
C TYR A 83 20.31 6.50 22.23
N GLU A 84 21.13 6.65 21.19
CA GLU A 84 21.60 7.96 20.76
C GLU A 84 20.42 8.72 20.14
N VAL A 85 19.98 9.78 20.82
CA VAL A 85 18.84 10.59 20.39
C VAL A 85 19.30 11.65 19.40
N ARG A 86 18.67 11.68 18.23
CA ARG A 86 18.93 12.69 17.18
C ARG A 86 17.78 13.68 17.12
N SER A 87 18.10 14.96 17.13
CA SER A 87 17.10 16.05 17.04
C SER A 87 17.24 16.77 15.72
N VAL A 88 16.14 16.97 15.00
CA VAL A 88 16.08 17.72 13.73
C VAL A 88 15.11 18.86 13.87
N ASN A 89 15.55 20.08 13.53
CA ASN A 89 14.70 21.25 13.53
C ASN A 89 14.00 21.39 12.17
N THR A 90 12.67 21.32 12.15
CA THR A 90 11.86 21.40 10.92
C THR A 90 10.99 22.65 10.91
N ALA A 91 10.37 22.96 9.77
CA ALA A 91 9.38 24.05 9.69
C ALA A 91 8.11 23.83 10.55
N TRP A 92 7.87 22.60 11.02
CA TRP A 92 6.81 22.27 11.98
C TRP A 92 7.29 22.32 13.43
N GLY A 93 8.60 22.42 13.67
CA GLY A 93 9.25 22.41 14.99
C GLY A 93 10.27 21.27 15.12
N VAL A 94 10.78 21.06 16.33
CA VAL A 94 11.83 20.07 16.60
C VAL A 94 11.25 18.65 16.68
N VAL A 95 11.86 17.70 15.97
CA VAL A 95 11.51 16.26 16.02
C VAL A 95 12.70 15.49 16.55
N LYS A 96 12.46 14.57 17.50
CA LYS A 96 13.49 13.71 18.09
C LYS A 96 13.29 12.26 17.66
N GLY A 97 14.30 11.72 17.01
CA GLY A 97 14.38 10.33 16.58
C GLY A 97 15.47 9.57 17.34
N GLU A 98 15.73 8.36 16.87
CA GLU A 98 16.66 7.42 17.47
C GLU A 98 17.62 6.87 16.42
N LEU A 99 18.91 6.83 16.74
CA LEU A 99 19.90 6.20 15.88
C LEU A 99 19.88 4.68 16.09
N VAL A 100 19.74 3.93 15.01
CA VAL A 100 19.76 2.46 15.03
C VAL A 100 20.75 1.91 14.01
N ASN A 101 21.34 0.76 14.33
CA ASN A 101 22.14 0.01 13.37
C ASN A 101 21.23 -1.01 12.67
N PRO A 102 21.08 -0.97 11.33
CA PRO A 102 20.25 -1.92 10.61
C PRO A 102 20.74 -3.37 10.78
N ASP A 103 19.80 -4.31 10.80
CA ASP A 103 20.13 -5.74 10.74
C ASP A 103 20.71 -6.09 9.37
N GLY A 104 21.95 -6.58 9.34
CA GLY A 104 22.72 -6.82 8.11
C GLY A 104 24.05 -6.09 8.17
N GLY A 105 25.15 -6.85 8.33
CA GLY A 105 26.49 -6.29 8.54
C GLY A 105 26.94 -5.29 7.48
N ASP A 106 27.88 -4.43 7.86
CA ASP A 106 28.48 -3.33 7.07
C ASP A 106 27.52 -2.25 6.55
N LEU A 107 26.29 -2.17 7.08
CA LEU A 107 25.36 -1.08 6.78
C LEU A 107 25.64 0.14 7.66
N ALA A 108 25.58 1.33 7.06
CA ALA A 108 25.64 2.59 7.79
C ALA A 108 24.46 2.71 8.78
N PRO A 109 24.66 3.33 9.96
CA PRO A 109 23.58 3.59 10.89
C PRO A 109 22.45 4.41 10.25
N VAL A 110 21.23 4.29 10.79
CA VAL A 110 20.05 5.00 10.30
C VAL A 110 19.38 5.69 11.47
N THR A 111 19.09 6.99 11.32
CA THR A 111 18.23 7.70 12.25
C THR A 111 16.76 7.45 11.89
N GLN A 112 16.01 6.88 12.82
CA GLN A 112 14.57 6.63 12.71
C GLN A 112 13.77 7.71 13.42
N PHE A 113 12.78 8.27 12.71
CA PHE A 113 11.75 9.13 13.27
C PHE A 113 10.40 8.44 13.10
N LEU A 114 9.91 7.79 14.16
CA LEU A 114 8.71 6.97 14.15
C LEU A 114 7.52 7.76 14.74
N GLY A 115 6.38 7.77 14.05
CA GLY A 115 5.17 8.43 14.55
C GLY A 115 5.18 9.96 14.44
N VAL A 116 5.70 10.51 13.34
CA VAL A 116 5.63 11.95 13.04
C VAL A 116 4.23 12.28 12.50
N PRO A 117 3.42 13.11 13.19
CA PRO A 117 2.07 13.42 12.74
C PRO A 117 2.11 14.34 11.53
N TYR A 118 1.32 14.03 10.51
CA TYR A 118 1.14 14.90 9.36
C TYR A 118 -0.28 15.46 9.24
N GLY A 119 -1.25 14.86 9.93
CA GLY A 119 -2.63 15.32 9.99
C GLY A 119 -3.18 15.41 11.41
N VAL A 120 -4.27 16.15 11.58
CA VAL A 120 -5.11 16.11 12.79
C VAL A 120 -5.89 14.80 12.82
N ALA A 121 -6.11 14.24 14.02
CA ALA A 121 -6.91 13.04 14.21
C ALA A 121 -8.27 13.13 13.50
N PRO A 122 -8.55 12.29 12.48
CA PRO A 122 -9.78 12.33 11.69
C PRO A 122 -10.96 11.63 12.39
N SER A 123 -11.19 11.97 13.67
CA SER A 123 -12.23 11.38 14.52
C SER A 123 -13.39 12.36 14.78
N GLY A 124 -14.53 11.84 15.23
CA GLY A 124 -15.71 12.65 15.56
C GLY A 124 -16.20 13.45 14.34
N GLN A 125 -16.35 14.76 14.49
CA GLN A 125 -16.82 15.65 13.40
C GLN A 125 -15.87 15.71 12.19
N PHE A 126 -14.60 15.34 12.35
CA PHE A 126 -13.63 15.27 11.25
C PHE A 126 -13.64 13.92 10.54
N ARG A 127 -14.37 12.93 11.05
CA ARG A 127 -14.53 11.63 10.39
C ARG A 127 -15.20 11.82 9.03
N PHE A 128 -14.71 11.12 8.02
CA PHE A 128 -15.12 11.19 6.61
C PHE A 128 -14.79 12.51 5.88
N ASN A 129 -14.23 13.52 6.55
CA ASN A 129 -13.78 14.76 5.91
C ASN A 129 -12.38 14.64 5.33
N MET A 130 -12.03 15.55 4.42
CA MET A 130 -10.66 15.69 3.91
C MET A 130 -9.66 15.93 5.04
N ALA A 131 -8.40 15.54 4.82
CA ALA A 131 -7.35 15.65 5.81
C ALA A 131 -7.07 17.12 6.18
N ILE A 132 -6.95 17.39 7.47
CA ILE A 132 -6.49 18.67 7.99
C ILE A 132 -5.03 18.50 8.39
N SER A 133 -4.14 19.36 7.87
CA SER A 133 -2.71 19.30 8.19
C SER A 133 -2.46 19.42 9.69
N ALA A 134 -1.47 18.67 10.19
CA ALA A 134 -1.09 18.73 11.60
C ALA A 134 -0.66 20.14 12.03
N ALA A 135 -1.03 20.49 13.26
CA ALA A 135 -0.55 21.71 13.91
C ALA A 135 0.97 21.67 14.06
N LYS A 136 1.61 22.84 13.98
CA LYS A 136 3.04 22.97 14.23
C LYS A 136 3.34 22.75 15.72
N TRP A 137 4.36 21.96 16.02
CA TRP A 137 4.89 21.72 17.36
C TRP A 137 5.98 22.77 17.72
N THR A 138 5.57 24.03 17.81
CA THR A 138 6.46 25.18 18.07
C THR A 138 6.98 25.26 19.50
N HIS A 139 6.24 24.74 20.48
CA HIS A 139 6.53 24.93 21.90
C HIS A 139 7.21 23.72 22.57
N LEU A 140 7.00 22.50 22.05
CA LEU A 140 7.54 21.27 22.60
C LEU A 140 8.09 20.38 21.48
N PRO A 141 9.32 19.83 21.62
CA PRO A 141 9.83 18.86 20.67
C PRO A 141 8.92 17.64 20.56
N LYS A 142 8.67 17.17 19.33
CA LYS A 142 7.93 15.94 19.09
C LYS A 142 8.85 14.73 19.32
N GLU A 143 8.49 13.90 20.28
CA GLU A 143 9.13 12.59 20.51
C GLU A 143 8.64 11.60 19.45
N ALA A 144 9.52 11.25 18.50
CA ALA A 144 9.24 10.37 17.36
C ALA A 144 10.11 9.10 17.41
N ARG A 145 9.96 8.33 18.49
CA ARG A 145 10.74 7.09 18.75
C ARG A 145 9.87 5.84 18.84
N LYS A 146 8.55 5.99 18.70
CA LYS A 146 7.59 4.90 18.81
C LYS A 146 6.65 4.93 17.62
N LEU A 147 6.34 3.75 17.10
CA LEU A 147 5.34 3.60 16.05
C LEU A 147 3.98 4.11 16.57
N ALA A 148 3.31 4.89 15.74
CA ALA A 148 1.94 5.31 15.99
C ALA A 148 0.94 4.16 15.72
N PRO A 149 -0.30 4.25 16.24
CA PRO A 149 -1.34 3.28 15.95
C PRO A 149 -1.62 3.15 14.44
N ALA A 150 -2.02 1.95 14.02
CA ALA A 150 -2.57 1.76 12.69
C ALA A 150 -3.95 2.43 12.57
N CYS A 151 -4.38 2.77 11.35
CA CYS A 151 -5.76 3.20 11.14
C CYS A 151 -6.73 2.06 11.39
N ILE A 152 -8.00 2.39 11.69
CA ILE A 152 -9.08 1.40 11.82
C ILE A 152 -9.23 0.61 10.51
N GLN A 153 -9.28 -0.72 10.63
CA GLN A 153 -9.31 -1.64 9.48
C GLN A 153 -10.64 -2.39 9.46
N THR A 154 -11.25 -2.50 8.29
CA THR A 154 -12.61 -3.04 8.14
C THR A 154 -12.64 -4.48 7.67
N GLN A 155 -11.61 -4.92 6.95
CA GLN A 155 -11.54 -6.22 6.27
C GLN A 155 -10.24 -6.94 6.63
N LEU A 156 -10.05 -7.26 7.91
CA LEU A 156 -8.90 -8.05 8.33
C LEU A 156 -9.03 -9.50 7.81
N PRO A 157 -7.96 -10.09 7.26
CA PRO A 157 -7.94 -11.49 6.84
C PRO A 157 -8.24 -12.47 7.99
N GLU A 158 -8.83 -13.62 7.66
CA GLU A 158 -9.15 -14.69 8.61
C GLU A 158 -7.88 -15.33 9.19
N LEU A 159 -7.85 -15.51 10.51
CA LEU A 159 -6.72 -16.06 11.26
C LEU A 159 -6.90 -17.53 11.66
N SER A 160 -8.13 -18.05 11.62
CA SER A 160 -8.40 -19.46 11.88
C SER A 160 -7.84 -20.33 10.75
N GLU A 161 -6.82 -21.14 11.00
CA GLU A 161 -6.16 -22.00 10.00
C GLU A 161 -7.16 -22.77 9.12
N THR A 162 -8.16 -23.42 9.75
CA THR A 162 -9.16 -24.23 9.04
C THR A 162 -10.05 -23.43 8.10
N ARG A 163 -10.30 -22.15 8.39
CA ARG A 163 -11.09 -21.24 7.54
C ARG A 163 -10.20 -20.50 6.55
N ALA A 164 -9.00 -20.11 6.96
CA ALA A 164 -8.02 -19.42 6.13
C ALA A 164 -7.55 -20.28 4.96
N PHE A 165 -7.18 -21.55 5.17
CA PHE A 165 -6.69 -22.40 4.08
C PHE A 165 -7.73 -22.76 3.02
N LYS A 166 -9.02 -22.56 3.31
CA LYS A 166 -10.09 -22.65 2.29
C LYS A 166 -10.10 -21.45 1.34
N GLN A 167 -9.44 -20.36 1.70
CA GLN A 167 -9.51 -19.08 0.98
C GLN A 167 -8.14 -18.59 0.52
N MET A 168 -7.06 -18.99 1.18
CA MET A 168 -5.70 -18.56 0.87
C MET A 168 -4.67 -19.68 0.96
N SER A 169 -3.51 -19.46 0.36
CA SER A 169 -2.36 -20.37 0.41
C SER A 169 -1.68 -20.37 1.79
N ALA A 170 -0.92 -21.43 2.08
CA ALA A 170 -0.12 -21.50 3.30
C ALA A 170 0.89 -20.35 3.42
N GLN A 171 1.56 -20.00 2.32
CA GLN A 171 2.51 -18.89 2.29
C GLN A 171 1.86 -17.53 2.61
N ARG A 172 0.64 -17.29 2.08
CA ARG A 172 -0.11 -16.07 2.37
C ARG A 172 -0.59 -16.06 3.82
N PHE A 173 -1.02 -17.19 4.35
CA PHE A 173 -1.39 -17.32 5.75
C PHE A 173 -0.22 -16.99 6.68
N ASP A 174 0.98 -17.53 6.42
CA ASP A 174 2.18 -17.24 7.21
C ASP A 174 2.54 -15.75 7.18
N TYR A 175 2.42 -15.12 6.00
CA TYR A 175 2.63 -13.67 5.85
C TYR A 175 1.62 -12.87 6.70
N VAL A 176 0.33 -13.17 6.56
CA VAL A 176 -0.76 -12.51 7.31
C VAL A 176 -0.59 -12.73 8.82
N HIS A 177 -0.25 -13.94 9.26
CA HIS A 177 -0.06 -14.29 10.66
C HIS A 177 1.10 -13.52 11.31
N ARG A 178 2.17 -13.22 10.55
CA ARG A 178 3.27 -12.34 11.01
C ARG A 178 2.89 -10.86 11.03
N LEU A 179 2.00 -10.44 10.12
CA LEU A 179 1.64 -9.04 9.94
C LEU A 179 0.58 -8.57 10.93
N LEU A 180 -0.49 -9.35 11.14
CA LEU A 180 -1.64 -8.94 11.93
C LEU A 180 -1.34 -8.54 13.40
N PRO A 181 -0.40 -9.18 14.13
CA PRO A 181 -0.01 -8.71 15.46
C PRO A 181 0.49 -7.26 15.48
N LYS A 182 1.16 -6.81 14.39
CA LYS A 182 1.65 -5.43 14.24
C LYS A 182 0.52 -4.42 13.96
N LEU A 183 -0.65 -4.90 13.58
CA LEU A 183 -1.85 -4.11 13.28
C LEU A 183 -2.88 -4.12 14.42
N LYS A 184 -2.55 -4.71 15.57
CA LYS A 184 -3.47 -4.85 16.71
C LYS A 184 -3.86 -3.51 17.35
N HIS A 185 -2.91 -2.56 17.42
CA HIS A 185 -3.14 -1.25 18.02
C HIS A 185 -3.71 -0.30 16.96
N GLN A 186 -5.03 -0.18 16.92
CA GLN A 186 -5.75 0.66 15.95
C GLN A 186 -6.35 1.90 16.62
N SER A 187 -6.41 3.00 15.89
CA SER A 187 -7.03 4.25 16.32
C SER A 187 -7.54 5.02 15.10
N GLU A 188 -8.54 5.89 15.28
CA GLU A 188 -8.86 6.90 14.27
C GLU A 188 -7.77 7.99 14.23
N ASP A 189 -7.12 8.28 15.35
CA ASP A 189 -5.89 9.09 15.39
C ASP A 189 -4.71 8.26 14.86
N CYS A 190 -4.58 8.22 13.53
CA CYS A 190 -3.62 7.38 12.82
C CYS A 190 -2.82 8.09 11.72
N LEU A 191 -2.99 9.40 11.52
CA LEU A 191 -2.34 10.17 10.44
C LEU A 191 -0.87 10.51 10.77
N TYR A 192 -0.04 9.47 10.76
CA TYR A 192 1.38 9.50 11.09
C TYR A 192 2.24 8.89 9.99
N MET A 193 3.47 9.38 9.90
CA MET A 193 4.52 8.85 9.02
C MET A 193 5.78 8.51 9.82
N ASN A 194 6.59 7.62 9.27
CA ASN A 194 7.89 7.24 9.80
C ASN A 194 8.97 7.57 8.76
N LEU A 195 10.06 8.20 9.19
CA LEU A 195 11.19 8.57 8.33
C LEU A 195 12.42 7.76 8.75
N PHE A 196 13.10 7.20 7.77
CA PHE A 196 14.36 6.46 7.92
C PHE A 196 15.44 7.21 7.15
N VAL A 197 16.35 7.85 7.88
CA VAL A 197 17.39 8.73 7.33
C VAL A 197 18.76 8.09 7.54
N PRO A 198 19.48 7.71 6.48
CA PRO A 198 20.79 7.07 6.63
C PRO A 198 21.85 8.08 7.08
N GLU A 199 22.75 7.64 7.95
CA GLU A 199 23.94 8.40 8.30
C GLU A 199 24.91 8.43 7.11
N ARG A 200 25.51 9.61 6.91
CA ARG A 200 26.45 9.83 5.81
C ARG A 200 27.86 9.69 6.33
N LEU A 201 28.52 8.62 5.90
CA LEU A 201 29.89 8.30 6.32
C LEU A 201 30.92 9.27 5.70
N GLU A 202 30.67 9.80 4.50
CA GLU A 202 31.58 10.73 3.82
C GLU A 202 31.19 12.20 3.96
N SER A 203 32.20 13.06 4.15
CA SER A 203 32.03 14.51 4.26
C SER A 203 31.53 15.18 2.99
N SER A 204 31.97 14.70 1.82
CA SER A 204 31.56 15.18 0.49
C SER A 204 30.06 15.00 0.21
N GLN A 205 29.43 14.04 0.89
CA GLN A 205 28.01 13.71 0.73
C GLN A 205 27.10 14.49 1.68
N ARG A 206 27.65 15.22 2.67
CA ARG A 206 26.86 16.00 3.63
C ARG A 206 26.14 17.19 3.00
N ASP A 207 26.64 17.70 1.88
CA ASP A 207 26.04 18.84 1.19
C ASP A 207 25.01 18.44 0.12
N SER A 208 24.98 17.18 -0.33
CA SER A 208 23.99 16.69 -1.30
C SER A 208 22.70 16.24 -0.64
N GLN A 209 21.55 16.72 -1.13
CA GLN A 209 20.24 16.20 -0.70
C GLN A 209 20.00 14.79 -1.28
N LEU A 210 19.45 13.89 -0.46
CA LEU A 210 19.20 12.50 -0.82
C LEU A 210 17.83 12.36 -1.49
N PRO A 211 17.68 11.48 -2.49
CA PRO A 211 16.37 11.15 -3.02
C PRO A 211 15.49 10.52 -1.93
N VAL A 212 14.18 10.71 -2.06
CA VAL A 212 13.20 10.27 -1.07
C VAL A 212 12.27 9.24 -1.70
N LEU A 213 12.08 8.11 -1.01
CA LEU A 213 11.14 7.07 -1.37
C LEU A 213 10.00 7.06 -0.37
N VAL A 214 8.77 7.34 -0.82
CA VAL A 214 7.57 7.26 0.01
C VAL A 214 6.82 5.98 -0.35
N VAL A 215 6.60 5.12 0.64
CA VAL A 215 5.95 3.84 0.51
C VAL A 215 4.46 3.99 0.85
N VAL A 216 3.61 3.76 -0.14
CA VAL A 216 2.15 3.75 -0.04
C VAL A 216 1.70 2.30 -0.03
N HIS A 217 1.31 1.81 1.15
CA HIS A 217 0.95 0.40 1.30
C HIS A 217 -0.33 0.02 0.54
N GLY A 218 -0.46 -1.27 0.23
CA GLY A 218 -1.59 -1.84 -0.50
C GLY A 218 -2.49 -2.72 0.38
N ASP A 219 -3.14 -3.70 -0.28
CA ASP A 219 -4.09 -4.69 0.26
C ASP A 219 -5.56 -4.23 0.35
N GLU A 220 -6.18 -4.06 -0.82
CA GLU A 220 -7.64 -3.95 -1.04
C GLU A 220 -8.32 -2.74 -0.36
N TYR A 221 -7.56 -1.67 -0.09
CA TYR A 221 -8.02 -0.44 0.58
C TYR A 221 -8.58 -0.63 2.01
N GLY A 222 -8.79 -1.86 2.48
CA GLY A 222 -9.54 -2.16 3.71
C GLY A 222 -8.70 -2.41 4.95
N TRP A 223 -7.40 -2.72 4.78
CA TRP A 223 -6.49 -3.10 5.86
C TRP A 223 -5.03 -2.79 5.50
N ASN A 224 -4.08 -3.14 6.39
CA ASN A 224 -2.63 -2.82 6.34
C ASN A 224 -2.27 -1.45 6.98
N ALA A 225 -0.97 -1.14 7.10
CA ALA A 225 -0.46 0.10 7.68
C ALA A 225 0.99 0.36 7.23
N GLY A 226 1.52 1.58 7.42
CA GLY A 226 2.94 1.87 7.18
C GLY A 226 3.88 1.33 8.26
N SER A 227 3.39 1.15 9.48
CA SER A 227 4.19 0.72 10.65
C SER A 227 4.91 -0.63 10.55
N PRO A 228 4.41 -1.66 9.82
CA PRO A 228 5.08 -2.95 9.72
C PRO A 228 6.34 -2.95 8.85
N TYR A 229 6.52 -1.93 8.01
CA TYR A 229 7.59 -1.85 7.02
C TYR A 229 8.79 -1.08 7.58
N ASN A 230 9.88 -1.79 7.88
CA ASN A 230 11.13 -1.18 8.33
C ASN A 230 11.97 -0.72 7.13
N GLY A 231 12.11 0.60 6.97
CA GLY A 231 12.88 1.20 5.88
C GLY A 231 14.39 1.25 6.10
N SER A 232 14.92 0.86 7.27
CA SER A 232 16.34 1.06 7.63
C SER A 232 17.33 0.42 6.67
N ILE A 233 17.12 -0.85 6.29
CA ILE A 233 18.04 -1.55 5.37
C ILE A 233 18.08 -0.84 4.01
N LEU A 234 16.90 -0.51 3.47
CA LEU A 234 16.78 0.16 2.18
C LEU A 234 17.37 1.58 2.22
N ALA A 235 17.14 2.31 3.31
CA ALA A 235 17.68 3.65 3.51
C ALA A 235 19.21 3.63 3.55
N SER A 236 19.79 2.72 4.35
CA SER A 236 21.24 2.58 4.53
C SER A 236 21.93 2.11 3.26
N HIS A 237 21.47 1.01 2.67
CA HIS A 237 22.07 0.43 1.46
C HIS A 237 21.87 1.34 0.23
N GLY A 238 20.69 1.93 0.09
CA GLY A 238 20.35 2.79 -1.04
C GLY A 238 20.91 4.20 -0.94
N GLN A 239 21.36 4.63 0.25
CA GLN A 239 21.63 6.03 0.56
C GLN A 239 20.48 6.93 0.12
N ILE A 240 19.27 6.57 0.58
CA ILE A 240 18.03 7.29 0.28
C ILE A 240 17.24 7.51 1.58
N VAL A 241 16.42 8.55 1.64
CA VAL A 241 15.44 8.69 2.73
C VAL A 241 14.24 7.80 2.40
N VAL A 242 13.86 6.91 3.31
CA VAL A 242 12.65 6.09 3.17
C VAL A 242 11.58 6.65 4.09
N VAL A 243 10.37 6.82 3.58
CA VAL A 243 9.20 7.26 4.34
C VAL A 243 8.12 6.21 4.19
N THR A 244 7.59 5.74 5.31
CA THR A 244 6.37 4.90 5.36
C THR A 244 5.29 5.69 6.06
N LEU A 245 4.03 5.57 5.66
CA LEU A 245 2.94 6.31 6.26
C LEU A 245 1.69 5.45 6.40
N ASN A 246 0.84 5.85 7.34
CA ASN A 246 -0.54 5.38 7.37
C ASN A 246 -1.41 6.32 6.54
N TYR A 247 -2.58 5.87 6.10
CA TYR A 247 -3.66 6.69 5.57
C TYR A 247 -4.98 5.99 5.89
N ARG A 248 -6.12 6.71 5.90
CA ARG A 248 -7.41 6.11 6.25
C ARG A 248 -7.82 5.04 5.24
N LEU A 249 -8.39 3.96 5.77
CA LEU A 249 -8.76 2.75 5.03
C LEU A 249 -10.27 2.48 5.10
N GLY A 250 -10.75 1.61 4.21
CA GLY A 250 -12.14 1.17 4.13
C GLY A 250 -13.12 2.33 4.14
N VAL A 251 -14.19 2.18 4.91
CA VAL A 251 -15.23 3.22 5.08
C VAL A 251 -14.67 4.55 5.63
N PHE A 252 -13.63 4.53 6.46
CA PHE A 252 -13.07 5.75 7.04
C PHE A 252 -12.31 6.58 6.01
N GLY A 253 -11.71 5.92 5.01
CA GLY A 253 -10.96 6.55 3.93
C GLY A 253 -11.74 6.77 2.65
N PHE A 254 -12.79 5.97 2.41
CA PHE A 254 -13.41 5.82 1.09
C PHE A 254 -14.94 5.74 1.11
N LEU A 255 -15.61 6.26 2.16
CA LEU A 255 -17.07 6.38 2.17
C LEU A 255 -17.52 7.42 1.14
N GLY A 256 -18.08 6.95 0.02
CA GLY A 256 -18.53 7.82 -1.06
C GLY A 256 -19.93 8.40 -0.82
N ARG A 257 -20.01 9.72 -0.68
CA ARG A 257 -21.23 10.51 -0.50
C ARG A 257 -21.39 11.48 -1.67
N CYS A 258 -22.44 11.31 -2.46
CA CYS A 258 -22.73 12.16 -3.61
C CYS A 258 -24.04 12.91 -3.38
N GLU A 259 -23.96 14.22 -3.49
CA GLU A 259 -25.10 15.10 -3.69
C GLU A 259 -25.40 15.21 -5.19
N PHE A 260 -26.53 15.82 -5.55
CA PHE A 260 -26.98 15.96 -6.94
C PHE A 260 -25.93 16.57 -7.90
N SER A 261 -24.97 17.35 -7.37
CA SER A 261 -23.97 18.08 -8.15
C SER A 261 -22.51 17.77 -7.80
N SER A 262 -22.23 17.04 -6.71
CA SER A 262 -20.85 16.79 -6.28
C SER A 262 -20.72 15.53 -5.44
N CYS A 263 -19.57 14.86 -5.53
CA CYS A 263 -19.24 13.69 -4.72
C CYS A 263 -18.09 14.00 -3.77
N SER A 264 -18.11 13.37 -2.59
CA SER A 264 -17.08 13.40 -1.56
C SER A 264 -16.81 11.98 -1.08
N GLY A 265 -15.60 11.66 -0.64
CA GLY A 265 -15.28 10.31 -0.17
C GLY A 265 -13.82 9.89 -0.31
N ASN A 266 -12.98 10.68 -0.99
CA ASN A 266 -11.56 10.37 -1.19
C ASN A 266 -10.66 10.80 -0.01
N SER A 267 -11.12 10.57 1.22
CA SER A 267 -10.44 10.95 2.46
C SER A 267 -9.05 10.30 2.58
N GLY A 268 -8.90 9.03 2.19
CA GLY A 268 -7.61 8.33 2.17
C GLY A 268 -6.62 8.93 1.16
N ILE A 269 -7.08 9.39 -0.01
CA ILE A 269 -6.21 10.10 -0.97
C ILE A 269 -5.83 11.48 -0.41
N SER A 270 -6.77 12.17 0.23
CA SER A 270 -6.51 13.45 0.88
C SER A 270 -5.44 13.34 1.97
N ASP A 271 -5.41 12.24 2.71
CA ASP A 271 -4.37 11.95 3.69
C ASP A 271 -2.98 11.85 3.03
N LEU A 272 -2.88 11.14 1.91
CA LEU A 272 -1.63 11.04 1.13
C LEU A 272 -1.18 12.42 0.64
N VAL A 273 -2.11 13.24 0.13
CA VAL A 273 -1.82 14.60 -0.31
C VAL A 273 -1.32 15.47 0.84
N SER A 274 -1.94 15.37 2.01
CA SER A 274 -1.52 16.10 3.21
C SER A 274 -0.10 15.70 3.65
N ALA A 275 0.18 14.39 3.70
CA ALA A 275 1.51 13.88 4.02
C ALA A 275 2.58 14.37 3.03
N LEU A 276 2.31 14.29 1.72
CA LEU A 276 3.23 14.74 0.68
C LEU A 276 3.45 16.27 0.71
N THR A 277 2.40 17.03 0.98
CA THR A 277 2.49 18.49 1.13
C THR A 277 3.38 18.86 2.31
N MET A 278 3.24 18.15 3.44
CA MET A 278 4.12 18.35 4.59
C MET A 278 5.56 17.96 4.29
N LEU A 279 5.79 16.77 3.71
CA LEU A 279 7.12 16.27 3.33
C LEU A 279 7.86 17.27 2.43
N ASN A 280 7.19 17.87 1.46
CA ASN A 280 7.78 18.86 0.56
C ASN A 280 8.43 20.05 1.31
N VAL A 281 7.98 20.33 2.54
CA VAL A 281 8.53 21.41 3.38
C VAL A 281 9.49 20.89 4.45
N VAL A 282 9.25 19.71 5.03
CA VAL A 282 10.04 19.21 6.17
C VAL A 282 11.26 18.37 5.78
N LEU A 283 11.36 17.90 4.53
CA LEU A 283 12.46 17.04 4.06
C LEU A 283 13.86 17.67 4.10
N PRO A 284 14.09 18.96 3.76
CA PRO A 284 15.44 19.50 3.66
C PRO A 284 16.27 19.40 4.94
N PRO A 285 15.74 19.68 6.15
CA PRO A 285 16.45 19.43 7.42
C PRO A 285 16.80 17.96 7.71
N PHE A 286 16.07 16.99 7.14
CA PHE A 286 16.43 15.57 7.20
C PHE A 286 17.45 15.19 6.12
N GLY A 287 17.92 16.16 5.33
CA GLY A 287 18.84 15.94 4.22
C GLY A 287 18.19 15.29 3.00
N GLY A 288 16.86 15.23 2.92
CA GLY A 288 16.12 14.76 1.75
C GLY A 288 15.82 15.86 0.74
N ASP A 289 15.81 15.53 -0.55
CA ASP A 289 15.46 16.44 -1.64
C ASP A 289 13.95 16.37 -1.93
N PRO A 290 13.18 17.45 -1.64
CA PRO A 290 11.76 17.50 -1.94
C PRO A 290 11.44 17.43 -3.46
N LYS A 291 12.42 17.73 -4.33
CA LYS A 291 12.25 17.65 -5.80
C LYS A 291 12.51 16.25 -6.35
N ALA A 292 13.11 15.35 -5.57
CA ALA A 292 13.48 13.99 -5.97
C ALA A 292 12.62 12.90 -5.31
N VAL A 293 11.39 13.24 -4.91
CA VAL A 293 10.43 12.31 -4.28
C VAL A 293 9.92 11.27 -5.28
N THR A 294 9.97 10.00 -4.88
CA THR A 294 9.42 8.83 -5.58
C THR A 294 8.33 8.20 -4.74
N LEU A 295 7.15 7.99 -5.32
CA LEU A 295 6.10 7.19 -4.69
C LEU A 295 6.22 5.74 -5.13
N LEU A 296 6.24 4.82 -4.19
CA LEU A 296 6.14 3.38 -4.45
C LEU A 296 4.87 2.86 -3.83
N GLY A 297 4.07 2.13 -4.60
CA GLY A 297 2.92 1.39 -4.07
C GLY A 297 2.81 0.01 -4.68
N TRP A 298 2.10 -0.88 -3.99
CA TRP A 298 1.67 -2.18 -4.50
C TRP A 298 0.16 -2.34 -4.43
N GLY A 299 -0.44 -3.11 -5.34
CA GLY A 299 -1.88 -3.39 -5.34
C GLY A 299 -2.72 -2.11 -5.28
N SER A 300 -3.59 -1.99 -4.26
CA SER A 300 -4.38 -0.77 -4.02
C SER A 300 -3.52 0.49 -3.78
N GLY A 301 -2.35 0.36 -3.16
CA GLY A 301 -1.40 1.46 -2.99
C GLY A 301 -0.83 1.94 -4.32
N ALA A 302 -0.50 1.01 -5.23
CA ALA A 302 -0.10 1.36 -6.60
C ALA A 302 -1.25 2.07 -7.35
N SER A 303 -2.48 1.60 -7.18
CA SER A 303 -3.65 2.27 -7.76
C SER A 303 -3.85 3.68 -7.22
N LEU A 304 -3.62 3.93 -5.92
CA LEU A 304 -3.64 5.30 -5.34
C LEU A 304 -2.55 6.18 -5.93
N VAL A 305 -1.31 5.67 -6.04
CA VAL A 305 -0.20 6.41 -6.68
C VAL A 305 -0.53 6.72 -8.15
N SER A 306 -1.08 5.74 -8.87
CA SER A 306 -1.55 5.93 -10.25
C SER A 306 -2.61 7.03 -10.32
N LEU A 307 -3.63 7.03 -9.46
CA LEU A 307 -4.63 8.10 -9.41
C LEU A 307 -4.03 9.47 -9.12
N LEU A 308 -3.06 9.55 -8.19
CA LEU A 308 -2.34 10.79 -7.90
C LEU A 308 -1.59 11.32 -9.12
N MET A 309 -1.00 10.45 -9.96
CA MET A 309 -0.31 10.89 -11.19
C MET A 309 -1.22 11.70 -12.12
N ALA A 310 -2.51 11.34 -12.21
CA ALA A 310 -3.49 12.03 -13.06
C ALA A 310 -4.36 13.04 -12.30
N SER A 311 -4.01 13.36 -11.05
CA SER A 311 -4.71 14.36 -10.25
C SER A 311 -4.30 15.79 -10.64
N PRO A 312 -5.19 16.80 -10.59
CA PRO A 312 -4.80 18.20 -10.74
C PRO A 312 -3.73 18.67 -9.75
N LEU A 313 -3.57 17.98 -8.62
CA LEU A 313 -2.53 18.26 -7.63
C LEU A 313 -1.10 17.95 -8.12
N THR A 314 -0.95 17.14 -9.16
CA THR A 314 0.36 16.84 -9.79
C THR A 314 0.58 17.67 -11.05
N GLN A 315 -0.17 18.76 -11.25
CA GLN A 315 0.07 19.68 -12.36
C GLN A 315 1.53 20.20 -12.36
N PRO A 316 2.11 20.43 -13.55
CA PRO A 316 3.40 21.08 -13.69
C PRO A 316 3.49 22.35 -12.84
N GLY A 317 4.59 22.52 -12.09
CA GLY A 317 4.82 23.67 -11.19
C GLY A 317 4.28 23.51 -9.76
N ARG A 318 3.35 22.58 -9.50
CA ARG A 318 2.84 22.26 -8.15
C ARG A 318 3.02 20.79 -7.75
N ARG A 319 3.81 20.03 -8.52
CA ARG A 319 4.08 18.60 -8.29
C ARG A 319 4.61 18.34 -6.89
N LEU A 320 4.01 17.37 -6.21
CA LEU A 320 4.45 16.85 -4.91
C LEU A 320 5.45 15.69 -5.02
N PHE A 321 5.58 15.09 -6.20
CA PHE A 321 6.53 14.02 -6.49
C PHE A 321 6.92 14.01 -7.97
N ARG A 322 8.05 13.38 -8.27
CA ARG A 322 8.62 13.33 -9.63
C ARG A 322 8.54 11.95 -10.27
N ARG A 323 8.54 10.89 -9.45
CA ARG A 323 8.67 9.51 -9.92
C ARG A 323 7.63 8.60 -9.25
N ALA A 324 7.18 7.59 -9.97
CA ALA A 324 6.23 6.59 -9.48
C ALA A 324 6.72 5.17 -9.78
N ILE A 325 6.55 4.28 -8.80
CA ILE A 325 6.78 2.84 -8.91
C ILE A 325 5.44 2.16 -8.61
N LEU A 326 4.87 1.50 -9.62
CA LEU A 326 3.59 0.81 -9.54
C LEU A 326 3.81 -0.69 -9.61
N LEU A 327 3.52 -1.41 -8.53
CA LEU A 327 3.66 -2.87 -8.45
C LEU A 327 2.28 -3.54 -8.39
N ASP A 328 1.94 -4.38 -9.37
CA ASP A 328 0.68 -5.16 -9.38
C ASP A 328 -0.60 -4.33 -9.15
N GLY A 329 -0.63 -3.07 -9.62
CA GLY A 329 -1.83 -2.23 -9.48
C GLY A 329 -1.77 -0.94 -10.30
N THR A 330 -2.93 -0.50 -10.80
CA THR A 330 -3.10 0.73 -11.57
C THR A 330 -4.50 1.30 -11.38
N ALA A 331 -4.69 2.58 -11.65
CA ALA A 331 -6.00 3.24 -11.63
C ALA A 331 -7.00 2.67 -12.66
N LEU A 332 -6.54 1.87 -13.62
CA LEU A 332 -7.37 1.25 -14.66
C LEU A 332 -7.89 -0.14 -14.27
N ALA A 333 -7.43 -0.69 -13.13
CA ALA A 333 -7.91 -1.98 -12.66
C ALA A 333 -9.40 -1.89 -12.27
N PRO A 334 -10.21 -2.94 -12.48
CA PRO A 334 -11.64 -2.90 -12.17
C PRO A 334 -11.97 -2.62 -10.69
N TRP A 335 -11.08 -3.03 -9.80
CA TRP A 335 -11.17 -2.82 -8.36
C TRP A 335 -10.55 -1.49 -7.89
N ALA A 336 -9.94 -0.69 -8.78
CA ALA A 336 -9.23 0.53 -8.38
C ALA A 336 -10.16 1.68 -7.96
N MET A 337 -11.43 1.61 -8.35
CA MET A 337 -12.47 2.61 -8.07
C MET A 337 -13.66 1.94 -7.40
N ALA A 338 -14.40 2.68 -6.57
CA ALA A 338 -15.60 2.15 -5.94
C ALA A 338 -16.73 1.97 -6.96
N HIS A 339 -17.37 0.81 -6.92
CA HIS A 339 -18.58 0.54 -7.68
C HIS A 339 -19.81 0.89 -6.84
N ASN A 340 -20.81 1.58 -7.39
CA ASN A 340 -22.03 1.99 -6.67
C ASN A 340 -21.81 2.61 -5.26
N PRO A 341 -20.94 3.64 -5.12
CA PRO A 341 -20.61 4.20 -3.80
C PRO A 341 -21.84 4.72 -3.03
N GLN A 342 -22.84 5.27 -3.73
CA GLN A 342 -24.09 5.74 -3.10
C GLN A 342 -24.91 4.63 -2.47
N GLN A 343 -24.93 3.46 -3.11
CA GLN A 343 -25.64 2.30 -2.58
C GLN A 343 -24.97 1.81 -1.29
N TYR A 344 -23.63 1.77 -1.26
CA TYR A 344 -22.90 1.38 -0.06
C TYR A 344 -23.00 2.42 1.06
N PHE A 345 -23.02 3.72 0.72
CA PHE A 345 -23.31 4.77 1.70
C PHE A 345 -24.67 4.56 2.38
N ALA A 346 -25.73 4.32 1.59
CA ALA A 346 -27.07 4.06 2.12
C ALA A 346 -27.10 2.81 3.00
N GLN A 347 -26.47 1.70 2.57
CA GLN A 347 -26.41 0.47 3.36
C GLN A 347 -25.68 0.66 4.70
N VAL A 348 -24.56 1.39 4.73
CA VAL A 348 -23.86 1.69 5.99
C VAL A 348 -24.77 2.53 6.89
N ALA A 349 -25.43 3.56 6.35
CA ALA A 349 -26.34 4.41 7.10
C ALA A 349 -27.55 3.62 7.66
N GLU A 350 -28.13 2.71 6.88
CA GLU A 350 -29.21 1.82 7.32
C GLU A 350 -28.74 0.86 8.42
N ASN A 351 -27.57 0.24 8.26
CA ASN A 351 -27.01 -0.68 9.26
C ASN A 351 -26.64 0.02 10.58
N LEU A 352 -26.38 1.33 10.54
CA LEU A 352 -26.18 2.16 11.72
C LEU A 352 -27.48 2.72 12.32
N GLY A 353 -28.62 2.58 11.62
CA GLY A 353 -29.89 3.18 12.04
C GLY A 353 -29.99 4.69 11.78
N CYS A 354 -29.09 5.24 10.97
CA CYS A 354 -29.06 6.66 10.57
C CYS A 354 -29.97 6.97 9.37
N LEU A 355 -30.50 5.95 8.69
CA LEU A 355 -31.43 6.05 7.58
C LEU A 355 -32.58 5.05 7.77
N SER A 356 -33.83 5.48 7.56
CA SER A 356 -35.02 4.63 7.76
C SER A 356 -35.43 3.90 6.48
N ARG A 357 -35.61 2.57 6.55
CA ARG A 357 -36.06 1.72 5.43
C ARG A 357 -37.47 2.03 4.91
N ASN A 358 -38.30 2.74 5.69
CA ASN A 358 -39.74 2.93 5.41
C ASN A 358 -40.09 4.25 4.71
N ARG A 359 -39.11 5.12 4.40
CA ARG A 359 -39.38 6.35 3.63
C ARG A 359 -39.21 6.08 2.14
N SER A 360 -40.35 5.94 1.46
CA SER A 360 -40.44 5.96 0.01
C SER A 360 -39.73 7.19 -0.55
N SER A 361 -38.63 6.95 -1.27
CA SER A 361 -38.29 7.68 -2.50
C SER A 361 -38.24 9.22 -2.45
N THR A 362 -37.69 9.81 -1.40
CA THR A 362 -37.04 11.11 -1.52
C THR A 362 -35.69 11.03 -0.84
N PHE A 363 -34.62 10.94 -1.64
CA PHE A 363 -33.21 11.14 -1.27
C PHE A 363 -32.94 12.59 -0.79
N ASN A 364 -33.94 13.22 -0.14
CA ASN A 364 -33.94 14.58 0.40
C ASN A 364 -33.96 14.59 1.94
N ASP A 365 -33.88 13.43 2.62
CA ASP A 365 -33.44 13.44 4.01
C ASP A 365 -32.00 14.00 3.99
N ASN A 366 -31.77 15.12 4.69
CA ASN A 366 -30.53 15.89 4.64
C ASN A 366 -29.32 14.95 4.79
N ILE A 367 -28.55 14.76 3.71
CA ILE A 367 -27.32 13.95 3.69
C ILE A 367 -26.41 14.31 4.87
N ASP A 368 -26.39 15.59 5.26
CA ASP A 368 -25.66 16.08 6.43
C ASP A 368 -26.17 15.55 7.76
N THR A 369 -27.48 15.35 7.96
CA THR A 369 -28.01 14.77 9.21
C THR A 369 -27.69 13.29 9.30
N THR A 370 -27.77 12.55 8.19
CA THR A 370 -27.33 11.15 8.12
C THR A 370 -25.82 11.05 8.40
N LEU A 371 -25.01 11.92 7.79
CA LEU A 371 -23.56 11.94 8.02
C LEU A 371 -23.21 12.23 9.47
N ARG A 372 -23.83 13.25 10.08
CA ARG A 372 -23.62 13.57 11.51
C ARG A 372 -23.96 12.39 12.41
N CYS A 373 -25.10 11.73 12.15
CA CYS A 373 -25.45 10.50 12.85
C CYS A 373 -24.35 9.43 12.73
N MET A 374 -23.84 9.19 11.52
CA MET A 374 -22.74 8.22 11.30
C MET A 374 -21.42 8.63 11.99
N GLN A 375 -21.15 9.94 12.10
CA GLN A 375 -19.98 10.47 12.82
C GLN A 375 -20.09 10.27 14.34
N ASP A 376 -21.30 10.28 14.89
CA ASP A 376 -21.55 10.10 16.33
C ASP A 376 -21.39 8.64 16.81
N HIS A 377 -21.41 7.66 15.89
CA HIS A 377 -21.16 6.26 16.25
C HIS A 377 -19.69 6.01 16.64
N PRO A 378 -19.39 5.05 17.53
CA PRO A 378 -18.02 4.61 17.75
C PRO A 378 -17.49 3.86 16.52
N ALA A 379 -16.18 3.92 16.29
CA ALA A 379 -15.52 3.30 15.13
C ALA A 379 -15.82 1.79 15.00
N ASP A 380 -15.95 1.08 16.13
CA ASP A 380 -16.31 -0.34 16.15
C ASP A 380 -17.70 -0.61 15.57
N ASN A 381 -18.67 0.26 15.83
CA ASN A 381 -20.03 0.11 15.29
C ASN A 381 -20.05 0.36 13.78
N VAL A 382 -19.32 1.38 13.32
CA VAL A 382 -19.14 1.65 11.89
C VAL A 382 -18.48 0.46 11.19
N THR A 383 -17.44 -0.12 11.82
CA THR A 383 -16.74 -1.29 11.28
C THR A 383 -17.66 -2.51 11.19
N LYS A 384 -18.45 -2.79 12.23
CA LYS A 384 -19.45 -3.89 12.22
C LYS A 384 -20.54 -3.67 11.16
N ALA A 385 -21.02 -2.44 11.00
CA ALA A 385 -22.03 -2.11 10.00
C ALA A 385 -21.53 -2.39 8.57
N VAL A 386 -20.23 -2.15 8.31
CA VAL A 386 -19.58 -2.42 7.02
C VAL A 386 -19.34 -3.91 6.80
N GLN A 387 -18.98 -4.66 7.85
CA GLN A 387 -18.76 -6.11 7.75
C GLN A 387 -20.02 -6.89 7.37
N ALA A 388 -21.21 -6.32 7.60
CA ALA A 388 -22.49 -6.89 7.18
C ALA A 388 -22.82 -6.67 5.69
N ILE A 389 -22.01 -5.87 4.97
CA ILE A 389 -22.24 -5.56 3.56
C ILE A 389 -21.47 -6.54 2.68
N GLU A 390 -22.18 -7.24 1.79
CA GLU A 390 -21.57 -8.10 0.78
C GLU A 390 -21.07 -7.28 -0.40
N ILE A 391 -19.75 -7.24 -0.58
CA ILE A 391 -19.11 -6.62 -1.74
C ILE A 391 -18.85 -7.71 -2.79
N PRO A 392 -19.33 -7.55 -4.05
CA PRO A 392 -19.06 -8.51 -5.10
C PRO A 392 -17.55 -8.67 -5.34
N THR A 393 -17.13 -9.92 -5.56
CA THR A 393 -15.75 -10.25 -5.91
C THR A 393 -15.27 -9.51 -7.17
N PHE A 394 -13.98 -9.18 -7.21
CA PHE A 394 -13.30 -8.36 -8.25
C PHE A 394 -13.68 -6.88 -8.28
N LEU A 395 -14.63 -6.46 -7.47
CA LEU A 395 -15.02 -5.06 -7.30
C LEU A 395 -14.64 -4.58 -5.91
N SER A 396 -14.66 -3.26 -5.72
CA SER A 396 -14.43 -2.63 -4.43
C SER A 396 -15.63 -1.75 -4.05
N GLY A 397 -16.09 -1.87 -2.80
CA GLY A 397 -17.16 -1.05 -2.26
C GLY A 397 -16.67 0.26 -1.64
N PHE A 398 -15.54 0.21 -0.93
CA PHE A 398 -14.88 1.35 -0.31
C PHE A 398 -13.51 1.55 -0.95
N ALA A 399 -13.51 2.31 -2.04
CA ALA A 399 -12.34 2.63 -2.86
C ALA A 399 -12.49 4.05 -3.41
N PRO A 400 -11.48 4.61 -4.09
CA PRO A 400 -11.57 5.94 -4.67
C PRO A 400 -12.79 6.16 -5.58
N ILE A 401 -13.34 7.38 -5.57
CA ILE A 401 -14.47 7.81 -6.40
C ILE A 401 -14.08 9.00 -7.28
N VAL A 402 -14.82 9.22 -8.36
CA VAL A 402 -14.70 10.47 -9.14
C VAL A 402 -15.40 11.58 -8.36
N ASP A 403 -14.62 12.50 -7.81
CA ASP A 403 -15.11 13.62 -6.96
C ASP A 403 -15.04 14.98 -7.66
N GLY A 404 -14.46 15.04 -8.86
CA GLY A 404 -14.27 16.30 -9.59
C GLY A 404 -13.13 17.18 -9.05
N GLN A 405 -12.47 16.78 -7.95
CA GLN A 405 -11.44 17.56 -7.25
C GLN A 405 -10.09 16.82 -7.26
N LEU A 406 -9.98 15.74 -6.50
CA LEU A 406 -8.78 14.90 -6.43
C LEU A 406 -8.72 13.97 -7.64
N ILE A 407 -9.88 13.42 -8.02
CA ILE A 407 -10.08 12.56 -9.18
C ILE A 407 -11.11 13.25 -10.07
N PRO A 408 -10.66 14.01 -11.09
CA PRO A 408 -11.53 14.89 -11.86
C PRO A 408 -12.45 14.14 -12.83
N ASN A 409 -12.06 12.94 -13.26
CA ASN A 409 -12.82 12.14 -14.21
C ASN A 409 -12.50 10.64 -14.04
N SER A 410 -13.22 9.79 -14.77
CA SER A 410 -12.90 8.37 -14.90
C SER A 410 -11.43 8.18 -15.30
N PRO A 411 -10.68 7.26 -14.67
CA PRO A 411 -9.28 7.02 -14.97
C PRO A 411 -9.00 6.78 -16.47
N ARG A 412 -9.90 6.12 -17.19
CA ARG A 412 -9.77 5.91 -18.64
C ARG A 412 -9.69 7.23 -19.42
N ILE A 413 -10.42 8.25 -18.98
CA ILE A 413 -10.39 9.59 -19.57
C ILE A 413 -9.19 10.38 -19.04
N SER A 414 -8.90 10.31 -17.75
CA SER A 414 -7.77 11.03 -17.12
C SER A 414 -6.40 10.61 -17.66
N PHE A 415 -6.26 9.37 -18.14
CA PHE A 415 -5.06 8.88 -18.80
C PHE A 415 -5.09 8.98 -20.33
N SER A 416 -6.11 9.61 -20.90
CA SER A 416 -6.17 9.86 -22.35
C SER A 416 -5.15 10.93 -22.78
N PRO A 417 -4.80 11.00 -24.09
CA PRO A 417 -3.88 12.00 -24.60
C PRO A 417 -4.24 13.46 -24.27
N GLN A 418 -5.54 13.75 -24.09
CA GLN A 418 -6.06 15.08 -23.76
C GLN A 418 -5.56 15.59 -22.39
N TYR A 419 -5.40 14.69 -21.42
CA TYR A 419 -4.98 15.01 -20.04
C TYR A 419 -3.51 14.67 -19.79
N GLY A 420 -2.74 14.38 -20.86
CA GLY A 420 -1.35 13.96 -20.78
C GLY A 420 -0.42 14.92 -20.04
N SER A 421 -0.72 16.22 -20.01
CA SER A 421 0.07 17.23 -19.29
C SER A 421 0.19 16.94 -17.79
N LEU A 422 -0.79 16.24 -17.20
CA LEU A 422 -0.78 15.90 -15.76
C LEU A 422 0.29 14.85 -15.42
N PHE A 423 0.42 13.80 -16.23
CA PHE A 423 1.23 12.63 -15.87
C PHE A 423 2.46 12.37 -16.75
N ARG A 424 2.59 12.97 -17.94
CA ARG A 424 3.68 12.67 -18.90
C ARG A 424 5.09 12.98 -18.40
N GLU A 425 5.24 13.90 -17.45
CA GLU A 425 6.56 14.25 -16.90
C GLU A 425 6.93 13.42 -15.66
N ILE A 426 6.10 12.46 -15.25
CA ILE A 426 6.39 11.58 -14.13
C ILE A 426 7.18 10.39 -14.65
N ASP A 427 8.38 10.18 -14.13
CA ASP A 427 9.14 8.98 -14.49
C ASP A 427 8.47 7.76 -13.84
N LEU A 428 8.12 6.78 -14.66
CA LEU A 428 7.29 5.65 -14.26
C LEU A 428 8.08 4.33 -14.37
N LEU A 429 8.09 3.56 -13.28
CA LEU A 429 8.42 2.15 -13.29
C LEU A 429 7.16 1.36 -12.98
N VAL A 430 6.85 0.37 -13.82
CA VAL A 430 5.73 -0.55 -13.59
C VAL A 430 6.29 -1.97 -13.49
N GLY A 431 5.83 -2.72 -12.51
CA GLY A 431 6.19 -4.12 -12.31
C GLY A 431 4.95 -4.95 -12.04
N PHE A 432 4.99 -6.21 -12.49
CA PHE A 432 3.95 -7.19 -12.20
C PHE A 432 4.61 -8.48 -11.73
N SER A 433 3.96 -9.18 -10.80
CA SER A 433 4.32 -10.56 -10.49
C SER A 433 3.83 -11.49 -11.60
N SER A 434 4.47 -12.66 -11.74
CA SER A 434 4.04 -13.68 -12.71
C SER A 434 2.66 -14.24 -12.42
N HIS A 435 2.23 -14.22 -11.14
CA HIS A 435 0.95 -14.76 -10.69
C HIS A 435 0.25 -13.77 -9.75
N PRO A 436 -0.25 -12.62 -10.26
CA PRO A 436 -0.79 -11.56 -9.42
C PRO A 436 -2.07 -11.96 -8.69
N ALA A 437 -2.81 -12.94 -9.22
CA ALA A 437 -4.02 -13.48 -8.60
C ALA A 437 -3.76 -14.64 -7.62
N HIS A 438 -2.49 -14.98 -7.32
CA HIS A 438 -2.14 -16.09 -6.44
C HIS A 438 -2.79 -15.97 -5.05
N TYR A 439 -3.06 -14.75 -4.60
CA TYR A 439 -3.72 -14.49 -3.32
C TYR A 439 -5.20 -14.89 -3.26
N LEU A 440 -5.85 -15.09 -4.41
CA LEU A 440 -7.25 -15.51 -4.52
C LEU A 440 -7.42 -17.04 -4.55
N LEU A 441 -6.30 -17.78 -4.62
CA LEU A 441 -6.28 -19.23 -4.72
C LEU A 441 -6.14 -19.85 -3.33
N SER A 442 -6.96 -20.87 -3.06
CA SER A 442 -6.84 -21.66 -1.85
C SER A 442 -5.60 -22.56 -1.89
N ASN A 443 -5.19 -23.08 -0.73
CA ASN A 443 -4.09 -24.04 -0.69
C ASN A 443 -4.38 -25.31 -1.49
N GLU A 444 -5.64 -25.72 -1.58
CA GLU A 444 -6.07 -26.87 -2.39
C GLU A 444 -6.01 -26.56 -3.89
N ASP A 445 -6.47 -25.37 -4.31
CA ASP A 445 -6.40 -24.93 -5.71
C ASP A 445 -4.94 -24.93 -6.22
N LEU A 446 -3.97 -24.59 -5.36
CA LEU A 446 -2.55 -24.56 -5.74
C LEU A 446 -1.92 -25.95 -5.80
N LYS A 447 -2.32 -26.87 -4.91
CA LYS A 447 -1.76 -28.23 -4.84
C LYS A 447 -2.34 -29.14 -5.92
N SER A 448 -3.66 -29.09 -6.09
CA SER A 448 -4.40 -29.99 -6.97
C SER A 448 -4.70 -29.36 -8.33
N GLY A 449 -4.50 -28.04 -8.48
CA GLY A 449 -4.95 -27.27 -9.62
C GLY A 449 -6.44 -26.90 -9.52
N LEU A 450 -6.92 -26.06 -10.43
CA LEU A 450 -8.31 -25.60 -10.45
C LEU A 450 -9.21 -26.60 -11.18
N SER A 451 -10.24 -27.13 -10.48
CA SER A 451 -11.24 -27.97 -11.13
C SER A 451 -12.01 -27.20 -12.22
N LYS A 452 -12.56 -27.91 -13.21
CA LYS A 452 -13.36 -27.32 -14.29
C LYS A 452 -14.53 -26.49 -13.75
N GLU A 453 -15.21 -26.98 -12.72
CA GLU A 453 -16.35 -26.31 -12.09
C GLU A 453 -15.90 -25.04 -11.37
N ARG A 454 -14.79 -25.11 -10.63
CA ARG A 454 -14.21 -23.96 -9.91
C ARG A 454 -13.79 -22.87 -10.89
N ARG A 455 -13.07 -23.25 -11.95
CA ARG A 455 -12.65 -22.34 -13.03
C ARG A 455 -13.84 -21.66 -13.70
N GLN A 456 -14.85 -22.43 -14.11
CA GLN A 456 -16.05 -21.86 -14.73
C GLN A 456 -16.81 -20.94 -13.77
N LYS A 457 -16.86 -21.26 -12.48
CA LYS A 457 -17.46 -20.37 -11.47
C LYS A 457 -16.71 -19.04 -11.38
N ILE A 458 -15.37 -19.07 -11.33
CA ILE A 458 -14.54 -17.86 -11.32
C ILE A 458 -14.83 -17.00 -12.56
N PHE A 459 -14.81 -17.59 -13.76
CA PHE A 459 -15.06 -16.84 -15.00
C PHE A 459 -16.48 -16.30 -15.09
N ARG A 460 -17.50 -17.08 -14.71
CA ARG A 460 -18.89 -16.59 -14.64
C ARG A 460 -19.03 -15.42 -13.68
N THR A 461 -18.41 -15.50 -12.51
CA THR A 461 -18.45 -14.42 -11.52
C THR A 461 -17.72 -13.18 -12.02
N LEU A 462 -16.54 -13.33 -12.64
CA LEU A 462 -15.79 -12.23 -13.25
C LEU A 462 -16.64 -11.52 -14.31
N VAL A 463 -17.19 -12.25 -15.27
CA VAL A 463 -17.98 -11.67 -16.38
C VAL A 463 -19.25 -11.01 -15.87
N ARG A 464 -19.95 -11.66 -14.94
CA ARG A 464 -21.19 -11.13 -14.35
C ARG A 464 -20.96 -9.81 -13.62
N ASN A 465 -19.86 -9.71 -12.87
CA ASN A 465 -19.59 -8.55 -12.02
C ASN A 465 -18.94 -7.40 -12.80
N LEU A 466 -18.07 -7.68 -13.78
CA LEU A 466 -17.31 -6.63 -14.49
C LEU A 466 -17.99 -6.08 -15.75
N TYR A 467 -18.89 -6.83 -16.36
CA TYR A 467 -19.49 -6.47 -17.65
C TYR A 467 -21.01 -6.46 -17.57
N GLU A 468 -21.64 -5.51 -18.26
CA GLU A 468 -23.10 -5.42 -18.37
C GLU A 468 -23.63 -6.08 -19.66
N TYR A 469 -22.90 -5.90 -20.77
CA TYR A 469 -23.30 -6.33 -22.11
C TYR A 469 -22.46 -7.52 -22.60
N HIS A 470 -23.01 -8.30 -23.54
CA HIS A 470 -22.33 -9.42 -24.23
C HIS A 470 -21.70 -10.46 -23.29
N ARG A 471 -22.33 -10.70 -22.14
CA ARG A 471 -21.79 -11.59 -21.10
C ARG A 471 -21.57 -13.03 -21.60
N SER A 472 -22.46 -13.53 -22.45
CA SER A 472 -22.38 -14.90 -22.95
C SER A 472 -21.18 -15.09 -23.88
N GLU A 473 -20.99 -14.14 -24.80
CA GLU A 473 -19.92 -14.12 -25.78
C GLU A 473 -18.55 -13.93 -25.09
N LEU A 474 -18.47 -13.00 -24.14
CA LEU A 474 -17.26 -12.77 -23.33
C LEU A 474 -16.88 -14.01 -22.52
N LEU A 475 -17.85 -14.66 -21.88
CA LEU A 475 -17.59 -15.88 -21.11
C LEU A 475 -17.07 -17.00 -22.02
N ALA A 476 -17.64 -17.18 -23.21
CA ALA A 476 -17.17 -18.17 -24.18
C ALA A 476 -15.73 -17.88 -24.63
N ALA A 477 -15.41 -16.62 -24.93
CA ALA A 477 -14.08 -16.20 -25.32
C ALA A 477 -13.04 -16.45 -24.22
N ILE A 478 -13.35 -16.10 -22.96
CA ILE A 478 -12.45 -16.35 -21.82
C ILE A 478 -12.24 -17.86 -21.60
N ILE A 479 -13.31 -18.66 -21.68
CA ILE A 479 -13.18 -20.11 -21.55
C ILE A 479 -12.28 -20.67 -22.66
N ASN A 480 -12.44 -20.20 -23.89
CA ASN A 480 -11.64 -20.64 -25.02
C ASN A 480 -10.14 -20.31 -24.84
N GLU A 481 -9.84 -19.09 -24.40
CA GLU A 481 -8.47 -18.60 -24.19
C GLU A 481 -7.75 -19.39 -23.07
N TYR A 482 -8.43 -19.65 -21.97
CA TYR A 482 -7.85 -20.34 -20.80
C TYR A 482 -8.08 -21.86 -20.80
N THR A 483 -8.42 -22.43 -21.96
CA THR A 483 -8.47 -23.89 -22.14
C THR A 483 -7.19 -24.37 -22.79
N ASP A 484 -6.49 -25.29 -22.13
CA ASP A 484 -5.37 -26.00 -22.72
C ASP A 484 -5.91 -27.04 -23.72
N TRP A 485 -5.77 -26.74 -25.01
CA TRP A 485 -6.25 -27.58 -26.11
C TRP A 485 -5.31 -28.73 -26.45
N GLU A 486 -4.05 -28.67 -26.00
CA GLU A 486 -3.04 -29.70 -26.26
C GLU A 486 -3.11 -30.85 -25.25
N ASN A 487 -3.68 -30.60 -24.06
CA ASN A 487 -3.83 -31.58 -23.00
C ASN A 487 -5.28 -32.07 -22.82
N PRO A 488 -5.66 -33.21 -23.43
CA PRO A 488 -7.02 -33.74 -23.34
C PRO A 488 -7.38 -34.29 -21.94
N ARG A 489 -6.43 -34.33 -21.00
CA ARG A 489 -6.61 -34.92 -19.64
C ARG A 489 -6.77 -33.89 -18.52
N MET A 490 -6.84 -32.59 -18.80
CA MET A 490 -6.98 -31.60 -17.74
C MET A 490 -8.39 -31.58 -17.13
N PHE A 491 -8.57 -32.33 -16.05
CA PHE A 491 -9.56 -32.01 -15.01
C PHE A 491 -9.14 -30.77 -14.19
N TYR A 492 -7.85 -30.39 -14.25
CA TYR A 492 -7.24 -29.31 -13.50
C TYR A 492 -6.38 -28.43 -14.40
N THR A 493 -6.60 -27.12 -14.40
CA THR A 493 -5.79 -26.16 -15.19
C THR A 493 -4.53 -25.81 -14.40
N LYS A 494 -3.34 -25.97 -15.00
CA LYS A 494 -2.13 -25.28 -14.49
C LYS A 494 -2.24 -23.82 -14.94
N MET A 495 -2.35 -22.91 -13.98
CA MET A 495 -2.17 -21.47 -14.21
C MET A 495 -0.72 -21.10 -13.94
#